data_AF-A0A3B9EX59-F1
#
_entry.id   AF-A0A3B9EX59-F1
#
_cell.length_a   1.000
_cell.length_b   1.000
_cell.length_c   1.000
_cell.angle_alpha   90.00
_cell.angle_beta   90.00
_cell.angle_gamma   90.00
#
_symmetry.space_group_name_H-M   'P 1'
#
loop_
_entity.id
_entity.type
_entity.pdbx_description
1 polymer ?
#
loop_
_entity_poly.entity_id
_entity_poly.type
_entity_poly.pdbx_seq_one_letter_code
_entity_poly.pdbx_strand_id
1 'polypeptide(L)' 'SGKSLSGELLSHAGKAFTNGEIDFLQYVQLLENARNIEISYLENLLKYDETVLEANFLMN' A
#
# COMPACT_ATOMS: atom_id res chain seq x y z
N SER A 1 -3.55 3.80 8.06
CA SER A 1 -4.25 3.01 7.02
C SER A 1 -3.21 2.32 6.14
N GLY A 2 -3.61 1.45 5.20
CA GLY A 2 -2.67 0.78 4.27
C GLY A 2 -1.79 1.77 3.51
N LYS A 3 -2.35 2.90 3.06
CA LYS A 3 -1.59 4.01 2.47
C LYS A 3 -0.46 4.54 3.37
N SER A 4 -0.75 4.83 4.64
CA SER A 4 0.27 5.32 5.58
C SER A 4 1.35 4.28 5.84
N LEU A 5 0.94 3.02 6.04
CA LEU A 5 1.87 1.91 6.31
C LEU A 5 2.83 1.68 5.14
N SER A 6 2.31 1.66 3.91
CA SER A 6 3.14 1.57 2.70
C SER A 6 4.17 2.71 2.64
N GLY A 7 3.74 3.96 2.87
CA GLY A 7 4.64 5.12 2.87
C GLY A 7 5.71 5.07 3.96
N GLU A 8 5.35 4.67 5.18
CA GLU A 8 6.31 4.50 6.29
C GLU A 8 7.32 3.39 5.98
N LEU A 9 6.88 2.27 5.40
CA LEU A 9 7.74 1.17 5.02
C LEU A 9 8.76 1.58 3.95
N LEU A 10 8.33 2.32 2.92
CA LEU A 10 9.22 2.87 1.89
C LEU A 10 10.25 3.84 2.49
N SER A 11 9.82 4.75 3.36
CA SER A 11 10.71 5.70 4.03
C SER A 11 11.75 4.98 4.89
N HIS A 12 11.32 3.96 5.65
CA HIS A 12 12.23 3.18 6.48
C HIS A 12 13.21 2.35 5.63
N ALA A 13 12.73 1.67 4.59
CA ALA A 13 13.57 0.90 3.66
C ALA A 13 14.65 1.76 3.00
N GLY A 14 14.29 2.97 2.56
CA GLY A 14 15.24 3.93 1.99
C GLY A 14 16.33 4.33 2.97
N LYS A 15 15.94 4.69 4.21
CA LYS A 15 16.90 5.05 5.27
C LYS A 15 17.82 3.90 5.63
N ALA A 16 17.26 2.71 5.85
CA ALA A 16 18.02 1.51 6.19
C ALA A 16 19.04 1.17 5.09
N PHE A 17 18.64 1.24 3.82
CA PHE A 17 19.55 1.00 2.70
C PHE A 17 20.65 2.05 2.61
N THR A 18 20.31 3.35 2.73
CA THR A 18 21.33 4.43 2.70
C THR A 18 22.30 4.39 3.87
N ASN A 19 21.85 3.90 5.03
CA ASN A 19 22.68 3.72 6.22
C ASN A 19 23.54 2.44 6.16
N GLY A 20 23.31 1.55 5.18
CA GLY A 20 23.97 0.25 5.08
C GLY A 20 23.46 -0.80 6.06
N GLU A 21 22.28 -0.58 6.65
CA GLU A 21 21.63 -1.52 7.59
C GLU A 21 21.03 -2.74 6.86
N ILE A 22 20.68 -2.58 5.59
CA ILE A 22 20.16 -3.64 4.72
C ILE A 22 20.86 -3.64 3.37
N ASP A 23 20.88 -4.80 2.71
CA ASP A 23 21.41 -4.95 1.36
C ASP A 23 20.37 -4.64 0.27
N PHE A 24 20.81 -4.67 -1.00
CA PHE A 24 19.96 -4.37 -2.15
C PHE A 24 18.78 -5.34 -2.30
N LEU A 25 18.96 -6.63 -2.00
CA LEU A 25 17.89 -7.62 -2.11
C LEU A 25 16.80 -7.35 -1.08
N GLN A 26 17.20 -7.08 0.17
CA GLN A 26 16.28 -6.72 1.24
C GLN A 26 15.53 -5.41 0.92
N TYR A 27 16.21 -4.43 0.34
CA TYR A 27 15.57 -3.19 -0.10
C TYR A 27 14.45 -3.45 -1.13
N VAL A 28 14.73 -4.23 -2.18
CA VAL A 28 13.73 -4.58 -3.21
C VAL A 28 12.53 -5.31 -2.59
N GLN A 29 12.75 -6.26 -1.69
CA GLN A 29 11.67 -6.97 -1.00
C GLN A 29 10.78 -6.02 -0.18
N LEU A 30 11.37 -5.03 0.49
CA LEU A 30 10.59 -4.01 1.22
C LEU A 30 9.78 -3.12 0.28
N LEU A 31 10.33 -2.77 -0.89
CA LEU A 31 9.57 -2.03 -1.92
C LEU A 31 8.39 -2.84 -2.45
N GLU A 32 8.57 -4.14 -2.72
CA GLU A 32 7.50 -5.04 -3.16
C GLU A 32 6.41 -5.16 -2.09
N ASN A 33 6.78 -5.33 -0.83
CA ASN A 33 5.83 -5.37 0.29
C ASN A 33 5.03 -4.07 0.42
N ALA A 34 5.69 -2.92 0.34
CA ALA A 34 5.01 -1.63 0.39
C ALA A 34 4.03 -1.45 -0.77
N ARG A 35 4.42 -1.87 -1.99
CA ARG A 35 3.56 -1.85 -3.17
C ARG A 35 2.33 -2.74 -2.99
N ASN A 36 2.50 -3.95 -2.46
CA ASN A 36 1.38 -4.87 -2.23
C ASN A 36 0.38 -4.30 -1.22
N ILE A 37 0.87 -3.68 -0.14
CA ILE A 37 0.02 -3.00 0.85
C ILE A 37 -0.77 -1.85 0.20
N GLU A 38 -0.14 -1.07 -0.68
CA GLU A 38 -0.80 0.02 -1.40
C GLU A 38 -1.86 -0.48 -2.37
N ILE A 39 -1.56 -1.53 -3.15
CA ILE A 39 -2.52 -2.17 -4.06
C ILE A 39 -3.75 -2.65 -3.29
N SER A 40 -3.56 -3.41 -2.20
CA SER A 40 -4.69 -3.89 -1.40
C SER A 40 -5.50 -2.75 -0.78
N TYR A 41 -4.86 -1.63 -0.42
CA TYR A 41 -5.60 -0.44 0.04
C TYR A 41 -6.47 0.15 -1.07
N LEU A 42 -5.93 0.29 -2.29
CA LEU A 42 -6.65 0.83 -3.44
C LEU A 42 -7.80 -0.09 -3.89
N GLU A 43 -7.60 -1.40 -3.89
CA GLU A 43 -8.64 -2.39 -4.19
C GLU A 43 -9.80 -2.30 -3.19
N ASN A 44 -9.49 -2.17 -1.90
CA ASN A 44 -10.53 -2.00 -0.88
C ASN A 44 -11.27 -0.67 -1.01
N LEU A 45 -10.58 0.40 -1.40
CA LEU A 45 -11.20 1.70 -1.66
C LEU A 45 -12.16 1.62 -2.86
N LEU A 46 -11.70 1.04 -3.97
CA LEU A 46 -12.53 0.82 -5.15
C LEU A 46 -13.77 -0.01 -4.82
N LYS A 47 -13.60 -1.12 -4.10
CA LYS A 47 -14.71 -2.00 -3.72
C LYS A 47 -15.74 -1.29 -2.84
N TYR A 48 -15.29 -0.40 -1.95
CA TYR A 48 -16.19 0.43 -1.16
C TYR A 48 -17.02 1.35 -2.06
N ASP A 49 -16.37 2.05 -3.00
CA ASP A 49 -17.04 2.96 -3.94
C ASP A 49 -18.07 2.22 -4.82
N GLU A 50 -17.72 1.03 -5.31
CA GLU A 50 -18.63 0.16 -6.06
C GLU A 50 -19.85 -0.26 -5.22
N THR A 51 -19.63 -0.63 -3.96
CA THR A 51 -20.71 -1.02 -3.04
C THR A 51 -21.68 0.14 -2.80
N VAL A 52 -21.15 1.36 -2.64
CA VAL A 52 -21.97 2.58 -2.49
C VAL A 52 -22.76 2.88 -3.76
N LEU A 53 -22.15 2.71 -4.94
CA LEU A 53 -22.84 2.91 -6.22
C LEU A 53 -23.97 1.91 -6.42
N GLU A 54 -23.74 0.63 -6.14
CA GLU A 54 -24.76 -0.42 -6.25
C GLU A 54 -25.94 -0.18 -5.29
N ALA A 55 -25.65 0.20 -4.04
CA ALA A 55 -26.70 0.58 -3.08
C ALA A 55 -27.55 1.75 -3.58
N ASN A 56 -26.93 2.78 -4.14
CA ASN A 56 -27.64 3.92 -4.71
C ASN A 56 -28.50 3.54 -5.93
N PHE A 57 -28.04 2.60 -6.76
CA PHE A 57 -28.82 2.10 -7.90
C PHE A 57 -30.05 1.30 -7.46
N LEU A 58 -29.94 0.48 -6.40
CA LEU A 58 -31.06 -0.33 -5.89
C LEU A 58 -32.11 0.48 -5.12
N MET A 59 -31.75 1.65 -4.60
CA MET A 59 -32.65 2.53 -3.83
C MET A 59 -33.46 3.49 -4.71
N ASN A 60 -33.08 3.67 -5.98
CA ASN A 60 -33.77 4.53 -6.95
C ASN A 60 -34.54 3.71 -7.99
#